data_AF-A0A496W886-F1
#
_entry.id   AF-A0A496W886-F1
#
_cell.length_a   1.000
_cell.length_b   1.000
_cell.length_c   1.000
_cell.angle_alpha   90.00
_cell.angle_beta   90.00
_cell.angle_gamma   90.00
#
_symmetry.space_group_name_H-M   'P 1'
#
loop_
_entity.id
_entity.type
_entity.pdbx_description
1 polymer ?
#
loop_
_entity_poly.entity_id
_entity_poly.type
_entity_poly.pdbx_seq_one_letter_code
_entity_poly.pdbx_strand_id
1 'polypeptide(L)'
;MILKITLFNKDIPEHHLFLNEAKLSAIALSIYFASLLQGPSSRLKILALDDVLIGLDMSNRLPILDILESEFSDYQIFLLTYDKQWYEIVKEITQSQQKWEYAHLYCQNIDEQEIVVYSSDNSDNPYLDKAKDYFQANDYKACAIYLRTAFESMVKDFCLKNKLLVTYHDQKNPQIQYFWNAITKGKDRHKKPWLTDQELIRDIDLSRRFLLNPLSHSETINVHKSEIERAIKAIELLENELNAKLG
;
A
#
# COMPACT_ATOMS: atom_id res chain seq x y z
N MET A 1 5.70 21.24 37.34
CA MET A 1 5.53 19.84 37.81
C MET A 1 6.63 19.03 37.15
N ILE A 2 7.52 18.38 37.91
CA ILE A 2 8.54 17.48 37.34
C ILE A 2 7.87 16.11 37.18
N LEU A 3 7.88 15.56 35.97
CA LEU A 3 7.30 14.25 35.67
C LEU A 3 8.00 13.17 36.53
N LYS A 4 7.24 12.46 37.37
CA LYS A 4 7.75 11.36 38.19
C LYS A 4 7.54 10.05 37.43
N ILE A 5 8.63 9.37 37.08
CA ILE A 5 8.60 8.10 36.34
C ILE A 5 9.07 6.96 37.23
N THR A 6 8.32 5.87 37.22
CA THR A 6 8.66 4.62 37.90
C THR A 6 8.78 3.47 36.91
N LEU A 7 9.80 2.63 37.05
CA LEU A 7 9.95 1.37 36.31
C LEU A 7 10.15 0.24 37.32
N PHE A 8 9.32 -0.81 37.23
CA PHE A 8 9.31 -1.92 38.21
C PHE A 8 9.20 -1.43 39.67
N ASN A 9 8.31 -0.47 39.93
CA ASN A 9 8.12 0.18 41.23
C ASN A 9 9.36 0.89 41.80
N LYS A 10 10.36 1.20 40.96
CA LYS A 10 11.52 2.02 41.34
C LYS A 10 11.46 3.36 40.63
N ASP A 11 11.66 4.42 41.41
CA ASP A 11 11.79 5.77 40.87
C ASP A 11 13.03 5.85 39.97
N ILE A 12 12.87 6.43 38.78
CA ILE A 12 13.98 6.75 37.89
C ILE A 12 14.26 8.25 38.01
N PRO A 13 15.18 8.68 38.90
CA PRO A 13 15.66 10.06 38.88
C PRO A 13 16.32 10.32 37.52
N GLU A 14 16.18 11.55 37.01
CA GLU A 14 16.76 11.94 35.71
C GLU A 14 16.35 11.00 34.57
N HIS A 15 15.07 10.63 34.52
CA HIS A 15 14.52 9.72 33.51
C HIS A 15 14.88 10.08 32.06
N HIS A 16 15.11 11.35 31.75
CA HIS A 16 15.54 11.83 30.43
C HIS A 16 16.97 11.36 30.04
N LEU A 17 17.83 11.04 31.00
CA LEU A 17 19.16 10.45 30.76
C LEU A 17 19.12 8.92 30.73
N PHE A 18 18.18 8.32 31.47
CA PHE A 18 18.07 6.87 31.60
C PHE A 18 17.26 6.22 30.46
N LEU A 19 16.17 6.86 30.04
CA LEU A 19 15.30 6.34 28.98
C LEU A 19 15.90 6.64 27.61
N ASN A 20 15.73 5.70 26.67
CA ASN A 20 16.07 5.96 25.28
C ASN A 20 15.04 6.91 24.63
N GLU A 21 15.40 7.43 23.47
CA GLU A 21 14.57 8.36 22.70
C GLU A 21 13.18 7.80 22.41
N ALA A 22 13.07 6.54 21.97
CA ALA A 22 11.79 5.90 21.70
C ALA A 22 10.84 5.94 22.91
N LYS A 23 11.33 5.62 24.11
CA LYS A 23 10.51 5.68 25.33
C LYS A 23 10.13 7.11 25.70
N LEU A 24 11.05 8.06 25.55
CA LEU A 24 10.76 9.48 25.80
C LEU A 24 9.70 10.00 24.83
N SER A 25 9.78 9.65 23.55
CA SER A 25 8.77 10.00 22.53
C SER A 25 7.42 9.37 22.84
N ALA A 26 7.37 8.10 23.25
CA ALA A 26 6.13 7.45 23.64
C ALA A 26 5.48 8.12 24.87
N ILE A 27 6.27 8.52 25.86
CA ILE A 27 5.79 9.28 27.03
C ILE A 27 5.26 10.65 26.61
N ALA A 28 6.00 11.37 25.76
CA ALA A 28 5.59 12.68 25.25
C ALA A 28 4.26 12.61 24.49
N LEU A 29 4.11 11.63 23.60
CA LEU A 29 2.86 11.38 22.88
C LEU A 29 1.71 11.01 23.81
N SER A 30 1.97 10.17 24.83
CA SER A 30 0.95 9.80 25.81
C SER A 30 0.44 11.01 26.60
N ILE A 31 1.36 11.89 27.03
CA ILE A 31 1.01 13.13 27.72
C ILE A 31 0.24 14.08 26.78
N TYR A 32 0.69 14.20 25.53
CA TYR A 32 0.01 15.00 24.51
C TYR A 32 -1.42 14.53 24.27
N PHE A 33 -1.63 13.24 24.02
CA PHE A 33 -2.96 12.65 23.85
C PHE A 33 -3.83 12.84 25.10
N ALA A 34 -3.30 12.57 26.29
CA ALA A 34 -4.03 12.79 27.54
C ALA A 34 -4.46 14.25 27.71
N SER A 35 -3.62 15.21 27.32
CA SER A 35 -3.95 16.63 27.38
C SER A 35 -5.08 17.02 26.43
N LEU A 36 -5.15 16.40 25.23
CA LEU A 36 -6.25 16.63 24.28
C LEU A 36 -7.57 16.06 24.80
N LEU A 37 -7.54 14.87 25.40
CA LEU A 37 -8.73 14.22 25.96
C LEU A 37 -9.29 14.94 27.19
N GLN A 38 -8.42 15.58 28.00
CA GLN A 38 -8.85 16.36 29.17
C GLN A 38 -9.17 17.83 28.84
N GLY A 39 -8.80 18.30 27.66
CA GLY A 39 -9.07 19.65 27.21
C GLY A 39 -10.58 19.92 27.05
N PRO A 40 -10.99 21.21 27.05
CA PRO A 40 -12.37 21.57 26.75
C PRO A 40 -12.74 21.11 25.33
N SER A 41 -13.91 20.49 25.19
CA SER A 41 -14.36 19.97 23.90
C SER A 41 -14.58 21.09 22.89
N SER A 42 -13.97 20.98 21.71
CA SER A 42 -14.20 21.88 20.57
C SER A 42 -15.21 21.28 19.61
N ARG A 43 -15.89 22.13 18.84
CA ARG A 43 -16.72 21.70 17.71
C ARG A 43 -15.89 21.11 16.56
N LEU A 44 -14.65 21.55 16.42
CA LEU A 44 -13.71 21.10 15.39
C LEU A 44 -12.57 20.35 16.07
N LYS A 45 -12.55 19.03 15.92
CA LYS A 45 -11.57 18.12 16.51
C LYS A 45 -10.65 17.61 15.41
N ILE A 46 -9.51 18.26 15.23
CA ILE A 46 -8.49 17.86 14.24
C ILE A 46 -7.25 17.42 15.00
N LEU A 47 -6.69 16.29 14.59
CA LEU A 47 -5.43 15.76 15.10
C LEU A 47 -4.48 15.54 13.92
N ALA A 48 -3.46 16.38 13.81
CA ALA A 48 -2.42 16.25 12.80
C ALA A 48 -1.13 15.75 13.44
N LEU A 49 -0.65 14.60 12.98
CA LEU A 49 0.53 13.91 13.47
C LEU A 49 1.54 13.82 12.33
N ASP A 50 2.57 14.66 12.38
CA ASP A 50 3.60 14.75 11.35
C ASP A 50 4.90 14.11 11.82
N ASP A 51 5.27 12.99 11.19
CA ASP A 51 6.50 12.23 11.44
C ASP A 51 6.75 11.81 12.92
N VAL A 52 5.72 11.90 13.77
CA VAL A 52 5.84 11.72 15.21
C VAL A 52 6.20 10.28 15.63
N LEU A 53 6.05 9.32 14.72
CA LEU A 53 6.21 7.88 14.99
C LEU A 53 7.55 7.31 14.51
N ILE A 54 8.36 8.07 13.77
CA ILE A 54 9.59 7.55 13.16
C ILE A 54 10.64 7.12 14.18
N GLY A 55 10.76 7.84 15.30
CA GLY A 55 11.66 7.48 16.40
C GLY A 55 11.20 6.28 17.23
N LEU A 56 10.01 5.73 16.97
CA LEU A 56 9.46 4.58 17.70
C LEU A 56 9.73 3.27 16.95
N ASP A 57 9.93 2.21 17.71
CA ASP A 57 9.91 0.85 17.17
C ASP A 57 8.48 0.40 16.81
N MET A 58 8.35 -0.62 15.95
CA MET A 58 7.04 -1.12 15.51
C MET A 58 6.13 -1.56 16.67
N SER A 59 6.72 -2.11 17.75
CA SER A 59 5.97 -2.50 18.95
C SER A 59 5.29 -1.33 19.65
N ASN A 60 5.82 -0.11 19.51
CA ASN A 60 5.21 1.12 20.04
C ASN A 60 4.38 1.88 19.00
N ARG A 61 4.64 1.71 17.69
CA ARG A 61 3.84 2.36 16.63
C ARG A 61 2.44 1.77 16.50
N LEU A 62 2.30 0.43 16.55
CA LEU A 62 0.99 -0.23 16.40
C LEU A 62 -0.02 0.15 17.48
N PRO A 63 0.32 0.16 18.79
CA PRO A 63 -0.60 0.61 19.84
C PRO A 63 -1.10 2.04 19.65
N ILE A 64 -0.36 2.90 18.96
CA ILE A 64 -0.80 4.27 18.70
C ILE A 64 -1.97 4.27 17.71
N LEU A 65 -1.98 3.38 16.71
CA LEU A 65 -3.15 3.23 15.82
C LEU A 65 -4.38 2.79 16.62
N ASP A 66 -4.22 1.86 17.56
CA ASP A 66 -5.31 1.43 18.44
C ASP A 66 -5.85 2.58 19.29
N ILE A 67 -4.97 3.41 19.88
CA ILE A 67 -5.35 4.60 20.65
C ILE A 67 -6.09 5.62 19.77
N LEU A 68 -5.60 5.85 18.55
CA LEU A 68 -6.24 6.76 17.61
C LEU A 68 -7.64 6.29 17.24
N GLU A 69 -7.83 4.98 17.04
CA GLU A 69 -9.15 4.41 16.74
C GLU A 69 -10.09 4.43 17.95
N SER A 70 -9.61 4.13 19.17
CA SER A 70 -10.47 4.03 20.36
C SER A 70 -10.77 5.39 20.99
N GLU A 71 -9.74 6.20 21.25
CA GLU A 71 -9.85 7.42 22.04
C GLU A 71 -10.13 8.66 21.18
N PHE A 72 -9.77 8.61 19.89
CA PHE A 72 -9.87 9.74 18.97
C PHE A 72 -10.83 9.47 17.80
N SER A 73 -11.77 8.53 17.96
CA SER A 73 -12.77 8.18 16.93
C SER A 73 -13.63 9.34 16.43
N ASP A 74 -13.77 10.41 17.22
CA ASP A 74 -14.51 11.64 16.89
C ASP A 74 -13.62 12.78 16.39
N TYR A 75 -12.32 12.53 16.20
CA TYR A 75 -11.37 13.46 15.59
C TYR A 75 -11.21 13.18 14.10
N GLN A 76 -11.00 14.23 13.32
CA GLN A 76 -10.42 14.13 11.99
C GLN A 76 -8.90 14.00 12.12
N ILE A 77 -8.36 12.84 11.75
CA ILE A 77 -6.95 12.50 11.94
C ILE A 77 -6.20 12.65 10.62
N PHE A 78 -5.09 13.38 10.65
CA PHE A 78 -4.09 13.41 9.58
C PHE A 78 -2.81 12.77 10.12
N LEU A 79 -2.44 11.61 9.58
CA LEU A 79 -1.19 10.93 9.91
C LEU A 79 -0.24 11.07 8.73
N LEU A 80 0.78 11.91 8.89
CA LEU A 80 1.79 12.18 7.88
C LEU A 80 3.09 11.45 8.25
N THR A 81 3.73 10.87 7.24
CA THR A 81 4.97 10.11 7.40
C THR A 81 5.81 10.17 6.14
N TYR A 82 7.13 10.38 6.27
CA TYR A 82 8.07 10.12 5.17
C TYR A 82 8.44 8.63 5.03
N ASP A 83 8.22 7.83 6.09
CA ASP A 83 8.52 6.40 6.10
C ASP A 83 7.48 5.62 5.27
N LYS A 84 7.88 5.24 4.04
CA LYS A 84 7.04 4.47 3.13
C LYS A 84 6.65 3.10 3.70
N GLN A 85 7.54 2.44 4.44
CA GLN A 85 7.20 1.12 5.01
C GLN A 85 6.08 1.25 6.04
N TRP A 86 6.17 2.28 6.88
CA TRP A 86 5.12 2.57 7.85
C TRP A 86 3.80 2.93 7.17
N TYR A 87 3.82 3.75 6.12
CA TYR A 87 2.63 4.06 5.33
C TYR A 87 1.94 2.79 4.80
N GLU A 88 2.68 1.87 4.18
CA GLU A 88 2.10 0.63 3.64
C GLU A 88 1.51 -0.25 4.76
N ILE A 89 2.16 -0.32 5.93
CA ILE A 89 1.66 -1.07 7.09
C ILE A 89 0.35 -0.47 7.61
N VAL A 90 0.29 0.86 7.78
CA VAL A 90 -0.93 1.54 8.22
C VAL A 90 -2.06 1.29 7.21
N LYS A 91 -1.77 1.43 5.91
CA LYS A 91 -2.74 1.16 4.84
C LYS A 91 -3.24 -0.28 4.90
N GLU A 92 -2.36 -1.26 5.04
CA GLU A 92 -2.74 -2.67 5.11
C GLU A 92 -3.68 -2.97 6.28
N ILE A 93 -3.41 -2.38 7.46
CA ILE A 93 -4.20 -2.56 8.67
C ILE A 93 -5.56 -1.86 8.56
N THR A 94 -5.58 -0.64 8.02
CA THR A 94 -6.75 0.25 8.11
C THR A 94 -7.65 0.25 6.88
N GLN A 95 -7.19 -0.25 5.72
CA GLN A 95 -7.95 -0.28 4.46
C GLN A 95 -9.28 -1.03 4.56
N SER A 96 -9.35 -2.06 5.40
CA SER A 96 -10.57 -2.85 5.60
C SER A 96 -11.70 -2.05 6.28
N GLN A 97 -11.36 -0.98 6.99
CA GLN A 97 -12.31 -0.17 7.76
C GLN A 97 -13.03 0.88 6.90
N GLN A 98 -12.53 1.19 5.70
CA GLN A 98 -13.05 2.23 4.79
C GLN A 98 -13.25 3.61 5.45
N LYS A 99 -12.46 3.92 6.49
CA LYS A 99 -12.45 5.23 7.18
C LYS A 99 -11.27 6.12 6.77
N TRP A 100 -10.23 5.52 6.22
CA TRP A 100 -8.96 6.16 5.92
C TRP A 100 -8.84 6.43 4.43
N GLU A 101 -8.37 7.64 4.11
CA GLU A 101 -7.97 8.04 2.76
C GLU A 101 -6.44 8.05 2.71
N TYR A 102 -5.87 7.47 1.66
CA TYR A 102 -4.44 7.36 1.46
C TYR A 102 -3.99 8.22 0.30
N ALA A 103 -2.90 8.95 0.50
CA ALA A 103 -2.34 9.80 -0.53
C ALA A 103 -0.84 9.98 -0.35
N HIS A 104 -0.18 10.26 -1.47
CA HIS A 104 1.20 10.69 -1.53
C HIS A 104 1.26 12.18 -1.87
N LEU A 105 2.17 12.88 -1.22
CA LEU A 105 2.54 14.26 -1.54
C LEU A 105 3.92 14.26 -2.17
N TYR A 106 4.04 14.83 -3.36
CA TYR A 106 5.30 14.98 -4.09
C TYR A 106 5.63 16.45 -4.28
N CYS A 107 6.92 16.80 -4.26
CA CYS A 107 7.37 18.13 -4.67
C CYS A 107 7.80 18.08 -6.14
N GLN A 108 7.22 18.97 -6.96
CA GLN A 108 7.61 19.17 -8.35
C GLN A 108 8.08 20.60 -8.56
N ASN A 109 9.20 20.79 -9.25
CA ASN A 109 9.67 22.10 -9.66
C ASN A 109 9.08 22.43 -11.04
N ILE A 110 8.23 23.45 -11.11
CA ILE A 110 7.71 24.02 -12.36
C ILE A 110 8.10 25.49 -12.38
N ASP A 111 8.85 25.91 -13.40
CA ASP A 111 9.29 27.31 -13.58
C ASP A 111 9.95 27.90 -12.31
N GLU A 112 10.89 27.15 -11.72
CA GLU A 112 11.61 27.51 -10.47
C GLU A 112 10.72 27.64 -9.21
N GLN A 113 9.48 27.19 -9.28
CA GLN A 113 8.56 27.12 -8.13
C GLN A 113 8.35 25.67 -7.70
N GLU A 114 8.49 25.42 -6.39
CA GLU A 114 8.09 24.16 -5.78
C GLU A 114 6.56 24.11 -5.65
N ILE A 115 5.96 23.13 -6.33
CA ILE A 115 4.53 22.84 -6.30
C ILE A 115 4.34 21.48 -5.63
N VAL A 116 3.41 21.43 -4.68
CA VAL A 116 2.99 20.16 -4.07
C VAL A 116 1.98 19.48 -4.98
N VAL A 117 2.32 18.28 -5.42
CA VAL A 117 1.46 17.41 -6.22
C VAL A 117 0.85 16.35 -5.31
N TYR A 118 -0.48 16.32 -5.30
CA TYR A 118 -1.27 15.32 -4.59
C TYR A 118 -1.54 14.12 -5.51
N SER A 119 -1.28 12.91 -5.02
CA SER A 119 -1.61 11.66 -5.69
C SER A 119 -2.42 10.78 -4.74
N SER A 120 -3.70 10.59 -5.04
CA SER A 120 -4.55 9.66 -4.29
C SER A 120 -4.12 8.22 -4.56
N ASP A 121 -4.11 7.41 -3.50
CA ASP A 121 -3.80 5.98 -3.54
C ASP A 121 -5.01 5.13 -3.15
N ASN A 122 -6.22 5.72 -3.27
CA ASN A 122 -7.52 5.11 -2.97
C ASN A 122 -8.10 4.34 -4.17
N SER A 123 -7.34 4.20 -5.24
CA SER A 123 -7.71 3.32 -6.35
C SER A 123 -7.65 1.86 -5.91
N ASP A 124 -8.58 1.05 -6.42
CA ASP A 124 -8.54 -0.41 -6.27
C ASP A 124 -7.26 -1.01 -6.90
N ASN A 125 -6.63 -0.29 -7.84
CA ASN A 125 -5.39 -0.71 -8.49
C ASN A 125 -4.47 0.47 -8.85
N PRO A 126 -3.74 1.00 -7.86
CA PRO A 126 -2.90 2.19 -8.05
C PRO A 126 -1.73 1.96 -9.02
N TYR A 127 -1.30 0.72 -9.21
CA TYR A 127 -0.26 0.38 -10.17
C TYR A 127 -0.78 0.44 -11.62
N LEU A 128 -2.03 0.05 -11.86
CA LEU A 128 -2.65 0.15 -13.18
C LEU A 128 -2.90 1.61 -13.57
N ASP A 129 -3.29 2.45 -12.62
CA ASP A 129 -3.45 3.89 -12.86
C ASP A 129 -2.10 4.56 -13.19
N LYS A 130 -1.06 4.28 -12.39
CA LYS A 130 0.30 4.76 -12.71
C LYS A 130 0.76 4.30 -14.09
N ALA A 131 0.48 3.04 -14.47
CA ALA A 131 0.80 2.55 -15.80
C ALA A 131 0.11 3.37 -16.91
N LYS A 132 -1.15 3.77 -16.72
CA LYS A 132 -1.88 4.62 -17.67
C LYS A 132 -1.30 6.03 -17.72
N ASP A 133 -0.88 6.60 -16.60
CA ASP A 133 -0.22 7.91 -16.56
C ASP A 133 1.08 7.90 -17.36
N TYR A 134 1.94 6.90 -17.16
CA TYR A 134 3.18 6.75 -17.94
C TYR A 134 2.92 6.46 -19.43
N PHE A 135 1.85 5.74 -19.75
CA PHE A 135 1.42 5.56 -21.13
C PHE A 135 1.04 6.89 -21.80
N GLN A 136 0.33 7.77 -21.08
CA GLN A 136 -0.02 9.12 -21.58
C GLN A 136 1.22 10.00 -21.73
N ALA A 137 2.20 9.87 -20.83
CA ALA A 137 3.49 10.55 -20.91
C ALA A 137 4.43 9.99 -22.01
N ASN A 138 4.01 8.93 -22.72
CA ASN A 138 4.81 8.16 -23.69
C ASN A 138 6.09 7.51 -23.08
N ASP A 139 6.14 7.32 -21.76
CA ASP A 139 7.17 6.50 -21.10
C ASP A 139 6.71 5.04 -21.04
N TYR A 140 6.95 4.34 -22.14
CA TYR A 140 6.53 2.96 -22.33
C TYR A 140 7.26 1.95 -21.44
N LYS A 141 8.49 2.28 -21.03
CA LYS A 141 9.27 1.41 -20.15
C LYS A 141 8.69 1.46 -18.73
N ALA A 142 8.46 2.66 -18.21
CA ALA A 142 7.81 2.83 -16.91
C ALA A 142 6.40 2.23 -16.93
N CYS A 143 5.62 2.47 -17.99
CA CYS A 143 4.30 1.86 -18.18
C CYS A 143 4.35 0.32 -18.05
N ALA A 144 5.26 -0.34 -18.75
CA ALA A 144 5.38 -1.80 -18.70
C ALA A 144 5.78 -2.34 -17.32
N ILE A 145 6.65 -1.61 -16.59
CA ILE A 145 7.02 -1.97 -15.21
C ILE A 145 5.80 -1.91 -14.31
N TYR A 146 5.04 -0.81 -14.33
CA TYR A 146 3.86 -0.65 -13.51
C TYR A 146 2.72 -1.62 -13.90
N LEU A 147 2.53 -1.91 -15.18
CA LEU A 147 1.58 -2.94 -15.64
C LEU A 147 1.94 -4.33 -15.12
N ARG A 148 3.23 -4.67 -15.13
CA ARG A 148 3.70 -5.93 -14.56
C ARG A 148 3.43 -5.99 -13.06
N THR A 149 3.72 -4.92 -12.32
CA THR A 149 3.44 -4.84 -10.88
C THR A 149 1.93 -4.96 -10.59
N ALA A 150 1.08 -4.29 -11.37
CA ALA A 150 -0.37 -4.41 -11.28
C ALA A 150 -0.83 -5.86 -11.48
N PHE A 151 -0.37 -6.52 -12.55
CA PHE A 151 -0.67 -7.93 -12.82
C PHE A 151 -0.22 -8.83 -11.66
N GLU A 152 1.01 -8.64 -11.16
CA GLU A 152 1.57 -9.44 -10.08
C GLU A 152 0.78 -9.29 -8.78
N SER A 153 0.35 -8.07 -8.43
CA SER A 153 -0.48 -7.81 -7.25
C SER A 153 -1.84 -8.50 -7.38
N MET A 154 -2.58 -8.22 -8.46
CA MET A 154 -3.93 -8.76 -8.68
C MET A 154 -3.98 -10.29 -8.60
N VAL A 155 -3.03 -10.96 -9.25
CA VAL A 155 -2.99 -12.43 -9.29
C VAL A 155 -2.65 -13.02 -7.91
N LYS A 156 -1.78 -12.37 -7.12
CA LYS A 156 -1.48 -12.80 -5.74
C LYS A 156 -2.66 -12.56 -4.82
N ASP A 157 -3.27 -11.38 -4.89
CA ASP A 157 -4.40 -10.98 -4.06
C ASP A 157 -5.61 -11.87 -4.31
N PHE A 158 -5.89 -12.20 -5.58
CA PHE A 158 -6.95 -13.12 -5.95
C PHE A 158 -6.73 -14.53 -5.38
N CYS A 159 -5.50 -15.04 -5.49
CA CYS A 159 -5.12 -16.34 -4.91
C CYS A 159 -5.30 -16.35 -3.38
N LEU A 160 -4.89 -15.27 -2.71
CA LEU A 160 -4.99 -15.14 -1.26
C LEU A 160 -6.46 -15.09 -0.80
N LYS A 161 -7.27 -14.22 -1.41
CA LYS A 161 -8.70 -14.05 -1.08
C LYS A 161 -9.48 -15.35 -1.29
N ASN A 162 -9.18 -16.09 -2.36
CA ASN A 162 -9.83 -17.38 -2.66
C ASN A 162 -9.15 -18.60 -2.03
N LYS A 163 -8.08 -18.41 -1.25
CA LYS A 163 -7.30 -19.49 -0.60
C LYS A 163 -6.84 -20.57 -1.59
N LEU A 164 -6.40 -20.15 -2.77
CA LEU A 164 -5.94 -21.07 -3.81
C LEU A 164 -4.63 -21.76 -3.40
N LEU A 165 -4.54 -23.06 -3.68
CA LEU A 165 -3.31 -23.81 -3.49
C LEU A 165 -2.33 -23.47 -4.62
N VAL A 166 -1.20 -22.87 -4.25
CA VAL A 166 -0.12 -22.53 -5.19
C VAL A 166 1.09 -23.42 -4.91
N THR A 167 1.73 -23.92 -5.96
CA THR A 167 2.94 -24.73 -5.82
C THR A 167 4.04 -23.91 -5.15
N TYR A 168 4.48 -24.36 -3.98
CA TYR A 168 5.63 -23.81 -3.30
C TYR A 168 6.92 -24.39 -3.89
N HIS A 169 7.90 -23.53 -4.14
CA HIS A 169 9.26 -23.94 -4.51
C HIS A 169 10.21 -23.21 -3.57
N ASP A 170 11.32 -23.86 -3.19
CA ASP A 170 12.30 -23.39 -2.18
C ASP A 170 13.13 -22.15 -2.60
N GLN A 171 12.61 -21.34 -3.52
CA GLN A 171 13.13 -20.02 -3.84
C GLN A 171 12.38 -18.99 -3.01
N LYS A 172 13.09 -17.97 -2.49
CA LYS A 172 12.58 -16.91 -1.62
C LYS A 172 11.30 -16.21 -2.13
N ASN A 173 10.97 -16.33 -3.42
CA ASN A 173 9.71 -15.88 -3.99
C ASN A 173 9.18 -16.92 -5.00
N PRO A 174 7.98 -17.50 -4.80
CA PRO A 174 7.35 -18.32 -5.82
C PRO A 174 7.14 -17.48 -7.08
N GLN A 175 7.54 -18.03 -8.23
CA GLN A 175 7.39 -17.35 -9.52
C GLN A 175 5.91 -17.01 -9.76
N ILE A 176 5.62 -15.78 -10.21
CA ILE A 176 4.25 -15.33 -10.50
C ILE A 176 3.50 -16.30 -11.42
N GLN A 177 4.23 -17.02 -12.29
CA GLN A 177 3.67 -18.05 -13.15
C GLN A 177 2.92 -19.14 -12.38
N TYR A 178 3.32 -19.49 -11.16
CA TYR A 178 2.61 -20.50 -10.37
C TYR A 178 1.25 -20.00 -9.90
N PHE A 179 1.15 -18.74 -9.47
CA PHE A 179 -0.12 -18.11 -9.13
C PHE A 179 -1.01 -17.98 -10.38
N TRP A 180 -0.45 -17.55 -11.50
CA TRP A 180 -1.18 -17.45 -12.76
C TRP A 180 -1.70 -18.81 -13.24
N ASN A 181 -0.90 -19.87 -13.10
CA ASN A 181 -1.34 -21.24 -13.39
C ASN A 181 -2.47 -21.69 -12.46
N ALA A 182 -2.43 -21.30 -11.18
CA ALA A 182 -3.49 -21.64 -10.22
C ALA A 182 -4.83 -20.99 -10.60
N ILE A 183 -4.81 -19.78 -11.16
CA ILE A 183 -6.03 -19.12 -11.67
C ILE A 183 -6.50 -19.75 -12.97
N THR A 184 -5.64 -19.82 -13.99
CA THR A 184 -5.99 -20.27 -15.35
C THR A 184 -6.41 -21.74 -15.42
N LYS A 185 -5.79 -22.61 -14.61
CA LYS A 185 -6.12 -24.05 -14.55
C LYS A 185 -7.06 -24.40 -13.39
N GLY A 186 -7.25 -23.47 -12.47
CA GLY A 186 -8.07 -23.66 -11.28
C GLY A 186 -9.56 -23.57 -11.58
N LYS A 187 -10.34 -24.01 -10.60
CA LYS A 187 -11.80 -23.97 -10.63
C LYS A 187 -12.33 -23.48 -9.29
N ASP A 188 -13.50 -22.86 -9.34
CA ASP A 188 -14.25 -22.45 -8.17
C ASP A 188 -14.84 -23.67 -7.41
N ARG A 189 -15.51 -23.39 -6.29
CA ARG A 189 -16.21 -24.40 -5.48
C ARG A 189 -17.29 -25.18 -6.25
N HIS A 190 -17.80 -24.63 -7.35
CA HIS A 190 -18.80 -25.25 -8.22
C HIS A 190 -18.18 -25.97 -9.43
N LYS A 191 -16.85 -26.16 -9.44
CA LYS A 191 -16.09 -26.77 -10.53
C LYS A 191 -16.12 -25.98 -11.85
N LYS A 192 -16.47 -24.70 -11.82
CA LYS A 192 -16.36 -23.79 -12.97
C LYS A 192 -14.95 -23.18 -13.02
N PRO A 193 -14.33 -23.01 -14.20
CA PRO A 193 -13.07 -22.30 -14.32
C PRO A 193 -13.15 -20.89 -13.73
N TRP A 194 -12.06 -20.42 -13.11
CA TRP A 194 -11.97 -19.03 -12.62
C TRP A 194 -12.04 -18.03 -13.78
N LEU A 195 -11.32 -18.33 -14.87
CA LEU A 195 -11.34 -17.58 -16.11
C LEU A 195 -11.89 -18.47 -17.22
N THR A 196 -12.85 -17.94 -17.99
CA THR A 196 -13.46 -18.66 -19.12
C THR A 196 -13.00 -18.15 -20.47
N ASP A 197 -12.60 -16.87 -20.54
CA ASP A 197 -12.13 -16.25 -21.78
C ASP A 197 -10.71 -16.73 -22.13
N GLN A 198 -10.62 -17.59 -23.14
CA GLN A 198 -9.35 -18.12 -23.64
C GLN A 198 -8.56 -17.08 -24.44
N GLU A 199 -9.23 -16.11 -25.07
CA GLU A 199 -8.56 -15.03 -25.79
C GLU A 199 -7.87 -14.10 -24.80
N LEU A 200 -8.55 -13.74 -23.71
CA LEU A 200 -7.97 -12.94 -22.63
C LEU A 200 -6.73 -13.60 -22.03
N ILE A 201 -6.80 -14.89 -21.68
CA ILE A 201 -5.64 -15.65 -21.14
C ILE A 201 -4.47 -15.59 -22.12
N ARG A 202 -4.74 -15.82 -23.41
CA ARG A 202 -3.72 -15.78 -24.46
C ARG A 202 -3.11 -14.38 -24.58
N ASP A 203 -3.93 -13.34 -24.57
CA ASP A 203 -3.49 -11.96 -24.71
C ASP A 203 -2.62 -11.51 -23.53
N ILE A 204 -2.96 -11.94 -22.31
CA ILE A 204 -2.14 -11.72 -21.11
C ILE A 204 -0.80 -12.45 -21.23
N ASP A 205 -0.81 -13.73 -21.62
CA ASP A 205 0.44 -14.51 -21.75
C ASP A 205 1.37 -13.94 -22.82
N LEU A 206 0.81 -13.50 -23.97
CA LEU A 206 1.58 -12.82 -25.01
C LEU A 206 2.15 -11.49 -24.51
N SER A 207 1.33 -10.67 -23.85
CA SER A 207 1.75 -9.38 -23.30
C SER A 207 2.86 -9.55 -22.26
N ARG A 208 2.72 -10.52 -21.35
CA ARG A 208 3.75 -10.81 -20.34
C ARG A 208 5.06 -11.25 -20.98
N ARG A 209 5.01 -12.19 -21.92
CA ARG A 209 6.20 -12.81 -22.50
C ARG A 209 6.98 -11.88 -23.42
N PHE A 210 6.29 -11.13 -24.27
CA PHE A 210 6.91 -10.38 -25.36
C PHE A 210 7.01 -8.88 -25.11
N LEU A 211 6.29 -8.35 -24.12
CA LEU A 211 6.28 -6.92 -23.83
C LEU A 211 6.72 -6.61 -22.39
N LEU A 212 5.98 -7.10 -21.39
CA LEU A 212 6.17 -6.68 -19.99
C LEU A 212 7.47 -7.21 -19.40
N ASN A 213 7.79 -8.50 -19.61
CA ASN A 213 9.03 -9.09 -19.09
C ASN A 213 10.27 -8.46 -19.76
N PRO A 214 10.37 -8.37 -21.09
CA PRO A 214 11.52 -7.76 -21.74
C PRO A 214 11.74 -6.29 -21.34
N LEU A 215 10.68 -5.47 -21.26
CA LEU A 215 10.80 -4.05 -20.87
C LEU A 215 11.16 -3.83 -19.41
N SER A 216 10.81 -4.77 -18.55
CA SER A 216 11.24 -4.76 -17.14
C SER A 216 12.73 -5.10 -17.00
N HIS A 217 13.31 -5.74 -18.01
CA HIS A 217 14.73 -6.06 -18.08
C HIS A 217 15.45 -5.08 -19.02
N SER A 218 16.78 -5.19 -19.11
CA SER A 218 17.59 -4.33 -19.98
C SER A 218 17.54 -4.77 -21.45
N GLU A 219 16.45 -5.39 -21.89
CA GLU A 219 16.31 -5.90 -23.26
C GLU A 219 15.85 -4.77 -24.19
N THR A 220 16.52 -4.64 -25.34
CA THR A 220 16.12 -3.69 -26.37
C THR A 220 15.05 -4.33 -27.24
N ILE A 221 13.79 -3.91 -27.07
CA ILE A 221 12.68 -4.33 -27.92
C ILE A 221 12.10 -3.13 -28.68
N ASN A 222 11.64 -3.35 -29.91
CA ASN A 222 10.84 -2.36 -30.62
C ASN A 222 9.42 -2.41 -30.04
N VAL A 223 9.04 -1.35 -29.33
CA VAL A 223 7.71 -1.27 -28.71
C VAL A 223 6.80 -0.40 -29.57
N HIS A 224 5.68 -0.95 -30.01
CA HIS A 224 4.62 -0.16 -30.63
C HIS A 224 3.60 0.28 -29.57
N LYS A 225 3.16 1.54 -29.64
CA LYS A 225 2.15 2.10 -28.73
C LYS A 225 0.88 1.24 -28.65
N SER A 226 0.44 0.70 -29.80
CA SER A 226 -0.72 -0.18 -29.89
C SER A 226 -0.57 -1.50 -29.13
N GLU A 227 0.65 -2.02 -28.99
CA GLU A 227 0.91 -3.26 -28.24
C GLU A 227 0.78 -3.02 -26.74
N ILE A 228 1.27 -1.88 -26.24
CA ILE A 228 1.08 -1.47 -24.84
C ILE A 228 -0.38 -1.18 -24.57
N GLU A 229 -1.07 -0.48 -25.46
CA GLU A 229 -2.50 -0.20 -25.29
C GLU A 229 -3.31 -1.49 -25.20
N ARG A 230 -2.97 -2.51 -26.02
CA ARG A 230 -3.57 -3.84 -25.92
C ARG A 230 -3.26 -4.51 -24.58
N ALA A 231 -2.02 -4.41 -24.08
CA ALA A 231 -1.65 -4.96 -22.79
C ALA A 231 -2.39 -4.29 -21.62
N ILE A 232 -2.57 -2.96 -21.66
CA ILE A 232 -3.38 -2.21 -20.69
C ILE A 232 -4.81 -2.75 -20.68
N LYS A 233 -5.45 -2.81 -21.86
CA LYS A 233 -6.82 -3.31 -22.00
C LYS A 233 -6.97 -4.75 -21.51
N ALA A 234 -6.00 -5.63 -21.80
CA ALA A 234 -6.03 -7.01 -21.33
C ALA A 234 -5.95 -7.09 -19.79
N ILE A 235 -5.13 -6.25 -19.16
CA ILE A 235 -4.99 -6.19 -17.70
C ILE A 235 -6.25 -5.61 -17.05
N GLU A 236 -6.88 -4.58 -17.64
CA GLU A 236 -8.17 -4.04 -17.19
C GLU A 236 -9.30 -5.07 -17.29
N LEU A 237 -9.36 -5.83 -18.40
CA LEU A 237 -10.35 -6.90 -18.54
C LEU A 237 -10.13 -8.01 -17.51
N LEU A 238 -8.87 -8.38 -17.26
CA LEU A 238 -8.53 -9.34 -16.22
C LEU A 238 -9.00 -8.88 -14.84
N GLU A 239 -8.72 -7.64 -14.47
CA GLU A 239 -9.14 -7.04 -13.21
C GLU A 239 -10.66 -7.16 -13.01
N ASN A 240 -11.42 -6.77 -14.03
CA ASN A 240 -12.88 -6.85 -14.01
C ASN A 240 -13.37 -8.30 -13.84
N GLU A 241 -12.80 -9.26 -14.57
CA GLU A 241 -13.17 -10.67 -14.43
C GLU A 241 -12.84 -11.23 -13.04
N LEU A 242 -11.67 -10.91 -12.49
CA LEU A 242 -11.26 -11.38 -11.16
C LEU A 242 -12.13 -10.77 -10.06
N ASN A 243 -12.41 -9.47 -10.13
CA ASN A 243 -13.28 -8.78 -9.17
C ASN A 243 -14.71 -9.32 -9.20
N ALA A 244 -15.23 -9.65 -10.39
CA ALA A 244 -16.55 -10.28 -10.54
C ALA A 244 -16.64 -11.68 -9.91
N LYS A 245 -15.51 -12.35 -9.62
CA LYS A 245 -15.46 -13.64 -8.93
C LYS A 245 -15.24 -13.52 -7.42
N LEU A 246 -14.89 -12.32 -6.94
CA LEU A 246 -14.68 -12.02 -5.52
C LEU A 246 -15.97 -11.55 -4.81
N GLY A 247 -16.96 -11.05 -5.56
CA GLY A 247 -18.31 -10.73 -5.09
C GLY A 247 -19.25 -11.94 -5.08
#